data_AF-A0A924AUG7-F1
#
_entry.id   AF-A0A924AUG7-F1
#
_cell.length_a   1.000
_cell.length_b   1.000
_cell.length_c   1.000
_cell.angle_alpha   90.00
_cell.angle_beta   90.00
_cell.angle_gamma   90.00
#
_symmetry.space_group_name_H-M   'P 1'
#
loop_
_entity.id
_entity.type
_entity.pdbx_description
1 polymer ?
#
loop_
_entity_poly.entity_id
_entity_poly.type
_entity_poly.pdbx_seq_one_letter_code
_entity_poly.pdbx_strand_id
1 'polypeptide(L)'
;MASDFEVWYSLNHYDGPWGTIFRLFSAQVYSIALGLFLIGISSYFLFFKTKLIFAGKWLPYLGGGLSGLLTGMIGSGGAVRSLALTTFNLNPLTFTATSTLIDFGGDIFRFFIYLEKGYLNSAHYFYFPFLLMIALGANWLARIWIKRIPKERFEKIVLIFVFIMGLVSIGTSFI
;
A
#
# COMPACT_ATOMS: atom_id res chain seq x y z
N MET A 1 -13.00 3.57 -16.34
CA MET A 1 -12.60 3.63 -14.92
C MET A 1 -11.11 3.90 -14.95
N ALA A 2 -10.71 5.15 -14.75
CA ALA A 2 -9.30 5.51 -14.74
C ALA A 2 -8.62 4.71 -13.62
N SER A 3 -7.48 4.09 -13.92
CA SER A 3 -6.71 3.40 -12.90
C SER A 3 -6.28 4.40 -11.81
N ASP A 4 -6.08 3.94 -10.58
CA ASP A 4 -5.56 4.81 -9.49
C ASP A 4 -4.27 5.54 -9.91
N PHE A 5 -3.52 4.94 -10.85
CA PHE A 5 -2.37 5.52 -11.51
C PHE A 5 -2.73 6.67 -12.48
N GLU A 6 -3.75 6.53 -13.32
CA GLU A 6 -4.20 7.60 -14.24
C GLU A 6 -4.72 8.84 -13.51
N VAL A 7 -5.47 8.64 -12.41
CA VAL A 7 -5.98 9.76 -11.59
C VAL A 7 -4.82 10.44 -10.85
N TRP A 8 -3.88 9.67 -10.30
CA TRP A 8 -2.67 10.22 -9.68
C TRP A 8 -1.79 10.96 -10.71
N TYR A 9 -1.62 10.40 -11.92
CA TYR A 9 -0.83 10.98 -13.00
C TYR A 9 -1.46 12.26 -13.57
N SER A 10 -2.80 12.33 -13.65
CA SER A 10 -3.50 13.56 -14.06
C SER A 10 -3.46 14.63 -12.97
N LEU A 11 -3.44 14.24 -11.69
CA LEU A 11 -3.31 15.14 -10.55
C LEU A 11 -1.88 15.69 -10.37
N ASN A 12 -0.87 14.89 -10.73
CA ASN A 12 0.56 15.24 -10.65
C ASN A 12 1.17 15.76 -11.96
N HIS A 13 0.34 16.16 -12.93
CA HIS A 13 0.70 17.22 -13.87
C HIS A 13 0.80 18.57 -13.13
N TYR A 14 1.72 18.60 -12.18
CA TYR A 14 2.10 19.75 -11.38
C TYR A 14 3.36 20.30 -12.04
N ASP A 15 3.26 21.45 -12.71
CA ASP A 15 4.38 22.15 -13.35
C ASP A 15 5.35 22.80 -12.32
N GLY A 16 5.43 22.24 -11.11
CA GLY A 16 6.33 22.65 -10.05
C GLY A 16 7.61 21.80 -9.99
N PRO A 17 8.60 22.17 -9.15
CA PRO A 17 9.93 21.53 -9.11
C PRO A 17 9.88 20.01 -8.89
N TRP A 18 8.87 19.54 -8.16
CA TRP A 18 8.63 18.12 -7.90
C TRP A 18 8.18 17.35 -9.15
N GLY A 19 7.38 17.95 -10.03
CA GLY A 19 6.93 17.34 -11.29
C GLY A 19 8.09 17.05 -12.25
N THR A 20 9.15 17.85 -12.21
CA THR A 20 10.38 17.62 -12.98
C THR A 20 11.17 16.42 -12.46
N ILE A 21 11.23 16.22 -11.14
CA ILE A 21 11.89 15.05 -10.52
C ILE A 21 11.16 13.75 -10.89
N PHE A 22 9.83 13.78 -10.90
CA PHE A 22 9.00 12.65 -11.33
C PHE A 22 9.15 12.33 -12.83
N ARG A 23 9.52 13.32 -13.65
CA ARG A 23 9.81 13.14 -15.09
C ARG A 23 11.23 12.63 -15.37
N LEU A 24 12.16 12.70 -14.42
CA LEU A 24 13.54 12.22 -14.61
C LEU A 24 13.64 10.68 -14.68
N PHE A 25 12.61 9.96 -14.21
CA PHE A 25 12.54 8.51 -14.26
C PHE A 25 11.22 8.06 -14.87
N SER A 26 11.29 7.15 -15.85
CA SER A 26 10.09 6.61 -16.49
C SER A 26 9.29 5.73 -15.53
N ALA A 27 7.95 5.77 -15.63
CA ALA A 27 7.06 4.95 -14.80
C ALA A 27 7.43 3.46 -14.85
N GLN A 28 7.95 3.00 -15.99
CA GLN A 28 8.48 1.66 -16.18
C GLN A 28 9.67 1.35 -15.25
N VAL A 29 10.67 2.23 -15.16
CA VAL A 29 11.87 2.01 -14.32
C VAL A 29 11.49 1.90 -12.84
N TYR A 30 10.55 2.71 -12.38
CA TYR A 30 10.06 2.63 -11.00
C TYR A 30 9.32 1.33 -10.71
N SER A 31 8.41 0.91 -11.59
CA SER A 31 7.65 -0.30 -11.39
C SER A 31 8.54 -1.55 -11.37
N ILE A 32 9.57 -1.59 -12.23
CA ILE A 32 10.58 -2.65 -12.24
C ILE A 32 11.41 -2.62 -10.95
N ALA A 33 11.92 -1.45 -10.56
CA ALA A 33 12.74 -1.31 -9.34
C ALA A 33 11.96 -1.71 -8.08
N LEU A 34 10.70 -1.29 -7.98
CA LEU A 34 9.82 -1.68 -6.88
C LEU A 34 9.58 -3.19 -6.89
N GLY A 35 9.22 -3.77 -8.03
CA GLY A 35 8.96 -5.19 -8.12
C GLY A 35 10.19 -6.03 -7.76
N LEU A 36 11.38 -5.66 -8.23
CA LEU A 36 12.64 -6.30 -7.84
C LEU A 36 12.90 -6.17 -6.33
N PHE A 37 12.67 -4.99 -5.77
CA PHE A 37 12.80 -4.77 -4.33
C PHE A 37 11.84 -5.65 -3.52
N LEU A 38 10.55 -5.69 -3.89
CA LEU A 38 9.52 -6.49 -3.23
C LEU A 38 9.80 -7.99 -3.35
N ILE A 39 10.19 -8.47 -4.53
CA ILE A 39 10.55 -9.88 -4.76
C ILE A 39 11.79 -10.24 -3.94
N GLY A 40 12.84 -9.42 -4.00
CA GLY A 40 14.10 -9.68 -3.31
C GLY A 40 13.92 -9.74 -1.79
N ILE A 41 13.25 -8.74 -1.22
CA ILE A 41 13.04 -8.64 0.23
C ILE A 41 12.11 -9.77 0.71
N SER A 42 10.99 -10.01 0.03
CA SER A 42 10.04 -11.05 0.46
C SER A 42 10.61 -12.47 0.31
N SER A 43 11.35 -12.74 -0.77
CA SER A 43 12.04 -14.02 -0.96
C SER A 43 13.08 -14.25 0.12
N TYR A 44 13.90 -13.24 0.42
CA TYR A 44 14.90 -13.33 1.49
C TYR A 44 14.24 -13.73 2.83
N PHE A 45 13.15 -13.06 3.23
CA PHE A 45 12.48 -13.39 4.49
C PHE A 45 11.73 -14.73 4.47
N LEU A 46 11.21 -15.17 3.32
CA LEU A 46 10.60 -16.49 3.16
C LEU A 46 11.62 -17.62 3.32
N PHE A 47 12.81 -17.50 2.72
CA PHE A 47 13.84 -18.54 2.74
C PHE A 47 14.64 -18.58 4.05
N PHE A 48 15.05 -17.44 4.58
CA PHE A 48 15.90 -17.39 5.77
C PHE A 48 15.13 -17.50 7.09
N LYS A 49 13.79 -17.52 7.07
CA LYS A 49 12.90 -17.55 8.25
C LYS A 49 13.28 -16.50 9.32
N THR A 50 13.96 -15.44 8.92
CA THR A 50 14.45 -14.41 9.83
C THR A 50 13.27 -13.52 10.22
N LYS A 51 13.12 -13.25 11.51
CA LYS A 51 12.12 -12.27 11.97
C LYS A 51 12.60 -10.88 11.53
N LEU A 52 11.78 -10.17 10.77
CA LEU A 52 11.96 -8.75 10.54
C LEU A 52 11.75 -8.05 11.89
N ILE A 53 12.83 -7.58 12.52
CA ILE A 53 12.75 -6.80 13.75
C ILE A 53 13.51 -5.50 13.50
N PHE A 54 12.79 -4.39 13.43
CA PHE A 54 13.44 -3.09 13.58
C PHE A 54 13.90 -2.93 15.03
N ALA A 55 15.19 -3.18 15.28
CA ALA A 55 15.76 -3.11 16.61
C ALA A 55 16.05 -1.67 17.09
N GLY A 56 16.20 -0.71 16.18
CA GLY A 56 16.51 0.68 16.51
C GLY A 56 15.28 1.60 16.51
N LYS A 57 15.22 2.54 17.46
CA LYS A 57 14.08 3.46 17.66
C LYS A 57 13.73 4.32 16.43
N TRP A 58 14.68 4.58 15.53
CA TRP A 58 14.48 5.44 14.36
C TRP A 58 14.15 4.71 13.06
N LEU A 59 14.52 3.44 12.94
CA LEU A 59 14.26 2.65 11.72
C LEU A 59 12.76 2.50 11.40
N PRO A 60 11.85 2.36 12.39
CA PRO A 60 10.41 2.48 12.20
C PRO A 60 9.93 3.73 11.46
N TYR A 61 10.45 4.89 11.84
CA TYR A 61 10.04 6.18 11.28
C TYR A 61 10.60 6.36 9.86
N LEU A 62 11.84 5.92 9.63
CA LEU A 62 12.44 5.90 8.30
C LEU A 62 11.71 4.91 7.37
N GLY A 63 11.40 3.71 7.85
CA GLY A 63 10.64 2.72 7.10
C GLY A 63 9.23 3.20 6.74
N GLY A 64 8.55 3.84 7.69
CA GLY A 64 7.24 4.46 7.46
C GLY A 64 7.30 5.63 6.47
N GLY A 65 8.28 6.53 6.62
CA GLY A 65 8.48 7.68 5.75
C GLY A 65 8.86 7.27 4.32
N LEU A 66 9.80 6.33 4.16
CA LEU A 66 10.18 5.79 2.85
C LEU A 66 9.02 5.05 2.20
N SER A 67 8.25 4.26 2.95
CA SER A 67 7.06 3.59 2.43
C SER A 67 6.00 4.58 1.97
N GLY A 68 5.75 5.66 2.74
CA GLY A 68 4.83 6.74 2.37
C GLY A 68 5.29 7.49 1.12
N LEU A 69 6.58 7.78 1.01
CA LEU A 69 7.16 8.41 -0.17
C LEU A 69 7.00 7.51 -1.40
N LEU A 70 7.44 6.25 -1.34
CA LEU A 70 7.31 5.29 -2.45
C LEU A 70 5.85 5.05 -2.86
N THR A 71 4.94 5.00 -1.89
CA THR A 71 3.48 4.96 -2.13
C THR A 71 3.03 6.19 -2.91
N GLY A 72 3.45 7.37 -2.46
CA GLY A 72 3.13 8.64 -3.06
C GLY A 72 3.68 8.78 -4.48
N MET A 73 4.77 8.09 -4.84
CA MET A 73 5.38 8.14 -6.17
C MET A 73 4.80 7.13 -7.17
N ILE A 74 4.40 5.93 -6.71
CA ILE A 74 4.06 4.80 -7.60
C ILE A 74 2.57 4.43 -7.51
N GLY A 75 1.87 4.86 -6.45
CA GLY A 75 0.47 4.52 -6.20
C GLY A 75 0.27 3.13 -5.55
N SER A 76 1.26 2.25 -5.54
CA SER A 76 1.15 0.87 -4.99
C SER A 76 1.68 0.74 -3.55
N GLY A 77 1.12 1.52 -2.62
CA GLY A 77 1.62 1.59 -1.24
C GLY A 77 1.34 0.38 -0.35
N GLY A 78 0.33 -0.42 -0.68
CA GLY A 78 -0.14 -1.50 0.19
C GLY A 78 0.93 -2.57 0.47
N ALA A 79 1.68 -2.98 -0.54
CA ALA A 79 2.72 -4.01 -0.41
C ALA A 79 3.93 -3.53 0.41
N VAL A 80 4.43 -2.33 0.12
CA VAL A 80 5.57 -1.72 0.84
C VAL A 80 5.20 -1.43 2.29
N ARG A 81 3.98 -0.95 2.55
CA ARG A 81 3.47 -0.75 3.90
C ARG A 81 3.30 -2.06 4.65
N SER A 82 2.75 -3.09 4.01
CA SER A 82 2.60 -4.40 4.62
C SER A 82 3.95 -4.98 5.03
N LEU A 83 4.97 -4.87 4.16
CA LEU A 83 6.35 -5.17 4.51
C LEU A 83 6.85 -4.38 5.71
N ALA A 84 6.70 -3.05 5.69
CA ALA A 84 7.09 -2.21 6.81
C ALA A 84 6.35 -2.55 8.11
N LEU A 85 5.10 -3.01 8.06
CA LEU A 85 4.35 -3.43 9.23
C LEU A 85 4.80 -4.80 9.76
N THR A 86 5.25 -5.72 8.88
CA THR A 86 5.76 -7.03 9.32
C THR A 86 7.01 -6.91 10.19
N THR A 87 7.76 -5.81 10.07
CA THR A 87 8.97 -5.57 10.86
C THR A 87 8.73 -5.19 12.31
N PHE A 88 7.50 -4.82 12.65
CA PHE A 88 7.08 -4.53 14.03
C PHE A 88 6.65 -5.79 14.77
N ASN A 89 6.70 -6.97 14.13
CA ASN A 89 6.39 -8.25 14.77
C ASN A 89 5.02 -8.21 15.49
N LEU A 90 4.04 -7.54 14.88
CA LEU A 90 2.70 -7.36 15.43
C LEU A 90 1.91 -8.68 15.39
N ASN A 91 0.96 -8.84 16.29
CA ASN A 91 0.00 -9.94 16.16
C ASN A 91 -0.92 -9.69 14.92
N PRO A 92 -1.53 -10.73 14.33
CA PRO A 92 -2.32 -10.60 13.10
C PRO A 92 -3.47 -9.57 13.18
N LEU A 93 -4.12 -9.45 14.34
CA LEU A 93 -5.21 -8.50 14.54
C LEU A 93 -4.72 -7.06 14.60
N THR A 94 -3.65 -6.80 15.35
CA THR A 94 -3.02 -5.48 15.45
C THR A 94 -2.43 -5.07 14.11
N PHE A 95 -1.77 -5.98 13.39
CA PHE A 95 -1.28 -5.73 12.03
C PHE A 95 -2.43 -5.27 11.12
N THR A 96 -3.53 -6.03 11.10
CA THR A 96 -4.66 -5.75 10.21
C THR A 96 -5.36 -4.44 10.59
N ALA A 97 -5.57 -4.21 11.89
CA ALA A 97 -6.16 -2.97 12.38
C ALA A 97 -5.30 -1.75 12.02
N THR A 98 -3.98 -1.83 12.22
CA THR A 98 -3.05 -0.76 11.85
C THR A 98 -3.03 -0.52 10.34
N SER A 99 -2.95 -1.58 9.52
CA SER A 99 -2.99 -1.42 8.06
C SER A 99 -4.29 -0.75 7.60
N THR A 100 -5.43 -1.24 8.10
CA THR A 100 -6.76 -0.71 7.76
C THR A 100 -6.89 0.77 8.16
N LEU A 101 -6.33 1.16 9.32
CA LEU A 101 -6.34 2.55 9.75
C LEU A 101 -5.49 3.44 8.82
N ILE A 102 -4.33 2.94 8.36
CA ILE A 102 -3.49 3.68 7.41
C ILE A 102 -4.18 3.81 6.05
N ASP A 103 -4.83 2.74 5.57
CA ASP A 103 -5.63 2.77 4.33
C ASP A 103 -6.78 3.77 4.44
N PHE A 104 -7.53 3.73 5.54
CA PHE A 104 -8.64 4.64 5.80
C PHE A 104 -8.18 6.11 5.83
N GLY A 105 -7.03 6.40 6.44
CA GLY A 105 -6.43 7.73 6.40
C GLY A 105 -6.14 8.19 4.97
N GLY A 106 -5.53 7.32 4.16
CA GLY A 106 -5.26 7.60 2.75
C GLY A 106 -6.53 7.85 1.93
N ASP A 107 -7.58 7.08 2.17
CA ASP A 107 -8.88 7.24 1.51
C ASP A 107 -9.55 8.56 1.89
N ILE A 108 -9.45 8.99 3.16
CA ILE A 108 -9.93 10.31 3.60
C ILE A 108 -9.19 11.43 2.85
N PHE A 109 -7.87 11.36 2.75
CA PHE A 109 -7.10 12.39 2.03
C PHE A 109 -7.51 12.46 0.55
N ARG A 110 -7.66 11.30 -0.11
CA ARG A 110 -8.14 11.26 -1.51
C ARG A 110 -9.56 11.81 -1.64
N PHE A 111 -10.44 11.50 -0.71
CA PHE A 111 -11.80 12.02 -0.69
C PHE A 111 -11.82 13.56 -0.69
N PHE A 112 -11.04 14.20 0.19
CA PHE A 112 -10.92 15.66 0.20
C PHE A 112 -10.35 16.23 -1.11
N ILE A 113 -9.29 15.62 -1.65
CA ILE A 113 -8.71 16.04 -2.94
C ILE A 113 -9.73 15.91 -4.08
N TYR A 114 -10.49 14.82 -4.14
CA TYR A 114 -11.48 14.58 -5.19
C TYR A 114 -12.70 15.50 -5.07
N LEU A 115 -13.08 15.89 -3.85
CA LEU A 115 -14.08 16.93 -3.64
C LEU A 115 -13.59 18.29 -4.15
N GLU A 116 -12.38 18.70 -3.77
CA GLU A 116 -11.82 20.00 -4.16
C GLU A 116 -11.62 20.11 -5.68
N LYS A 117 -11.17 19.03 -6.33
CA LYS A 117 -10.94 18.97 -7.78
C LYS A 117 -12.21 18.73 -8.60
N GLY A 118 -13.38 18.60 -7.96
CA GLY A 118 -14.66 18.42 -8.65
C GLY A 118 -14.82 17.06 -9.35
N TYR A 119 -14.01 16.05 -9.00
CA TYR A 119 -14.11 14.70 -9.58
C TYR A 119 -15.33 13.92 -9.10
N LEU A 120 -15.93 14.33 -7.98
CA LEU A 120 -17.11 13.67 -7.42
C LEU A 120 -18.40 14.33 -7.92
N ASN A 121 -18.97 13.75 -8.98
CA ASN A 121 -20.31 14.11 -9.45
C ASN A 121 -21.36 13.67 -8.41
N SER A 122 -22.37 14.51 -8.17
CA SER A 122 -23.46 14.30 -7.19
C SER A 122 -24.19 12.96 -7.34
N ALA A 123 -24.20 12.37 -8.53
CA ALA A 123 -24.73 11.03 -8.76
C ALA A 123 -24.00 9.91 -7.98
N HIS A 124 -22.76 10.13 -7.55
CA HIS A 124 -21.95 9.13 -6.85
C HIS A 124 -22.06 9.22 -5.32
N TYR A 125 -22.64 10.28 -4.77
CA TYR A 125 -22.74 10.46 -3.32
C TYR A 125 -23.58 9.37 -2.66
N PHE A 126 -24.51 8.78 -3.42
CA PHE A 126 -25.32 7.66 -2.95
C PHE A 126 -24.48 6.42 -2.59
N TYR A 127 -23.29 6.23 -3.19
CA TYR A 127 -22.45 5.05 -2.90
C TYR A 127 -21.73 5.13 -1.56
N PHE A 128 -21.50 6.32 -0.99
CA PHE A 128 -20.75 6.49 0.25
C PHE A 128 -21.30 5.70 1.44
N PRO A 129 -22.61 5.75 1.78
CA PRO A 129 -23.15 4.95 2.88
C PRO A 129 -22.98 3.44 2.63
N PHE A 130 -23.16 2.97 1.39
CA PHE A 130 -22.96 1.55 1.06
C PHE A 130 -21.49 1.13 1.18
N LEU A 131 -20.55 1.96 0.70
CA LEU A 131 -19.12 1.71 0.84
C LEU A 131 -18.70 1.66 2.31
N LEU A 132 -19.25 2.55 3.15
CA LEU A 132 -19.00 2.52 4.59
C LEU A 132 -19.54 1.23 5.23
N MET A 133 -20.76 0.81 4.87
CA MET A 133 -21.33 -0.46 5.36
C MET A 133 -20.50 -1.66 4.92
N ILE A 134 -20.05 -1.71 3.66
CA ILE A 134 -19.19 -2.76 3.13
C ILE A 134 -17.84 -2.78 3.86
N ALA A 135 -17.22 -1.62 4.09
CA ALA A 135 -15.95 -1.52 4.80
C ALA A 135 -16.06 -2.02 6.25
N LEU A 136 -17.13 -1.63 6.97
CA LEU A 136 -17.39 -2.11 8.33
C LEU A 136 -17.66 -3.62 8.37
N GLY A 137 -18.49 -4.12 7.44
CA GLY A 137 -18.81 -5.55 7.32
C GLY A 137 -17.58 -6.39 6.96
N ALA A 138 -16.77 -5.93 6.00
CA ALA A 138 -15.53 -6.58 5.60
C ALA A 138 -14.52 -6.63 6.74
N ASN A 139 -14.35 -5.54 7.50
CA ASN A 139 -13.45 -5.51 8.67
C ASN A 139 -13.93 -6.45 9.79
N TRP A 140 -15.25 -6.50 10.03
CA TRP A 140 -15.83 -7.44 10.99
C TRP A 140 -15.59 -8.90 10.57
N LEU A 141 -15.80 -9.22 9.29
CA LEU A 141 -15.55 -10.55 8.75
C LEU A 141 -14.06 -10.89 8.82
N ALA A 142 -13.16 -9.99 8.37
CA ALA A 142 -11.72 -10.17 8.43
C ALA A 142 -11.24 -10.51 9.84
N ARG A 143 -11.78 -9.83 10.88
CA ARG A 143 -11.49 -10.14 12.28
C ARG A 143 -11.80 -11.59 12.65
N ILE A 144 -12.93 -12.14 12.18
CA ILE A 144 -13.35 -13.53 12.48
C ILE A 144 -12.36 -14.52 11.85
N TRP A 145 -11.96 -14.30 10.61
CA TRP A 145 -11.02 -15.16 9.88
C TRP A 145 -9.61 -15.08 10.48
N ILE A 146 -9.12 -13.87 10.70
CA ILE A 146 -7.73 -13.62 11.13
C ILE A 146 -7.47 -14.12 12.55
N LYS A 147 -8.49 -14.11 13.43
CA LYS A 147 -8.40 -14.72 14.78
C LYS A 147 -7.98 -16.19 14.78
N ARG A 148 -8.25 -16.91 13.69
CA ARG A 148 -7.97 -18.36 13.58
C ARG A 148 -6.58 -18.64 13.01
N ILE A 149 -5.84 -17.62 12.57
CA ILE A 149 -4.56 -17.78 11.89
C ILE A 149 -3.42 -17.57 12.91
N PRO A 150 -2.53 -18.55 13.12
CA PRO A 150 -1.36 -18.36 13.97
C PRO A 150 -0.40 -17.35 13.32
N LYS A 151 0.31 -16.60 14.16
CA LYS A 151 1.14 -15.46 13.74
C LYS A 151 2.15 -15.82 12.65
N GLU A 152 2.81 -16.96 12.78
CA GLU A 152 3.84 -17.40 11.83
C GLU A 152 3.24 -17.72 10.45
N ARG A 153 2.00 -18.21 10.41
CA ARG A 153 1.29 -18.42 9.14
C ARG A 153 0.83 -17.10 8.56
N PHE A 154 0.35 -16.18 9.40
CA PHE A 154 -0.07 -14.86 8.96
C PHE A 154 1.09 -14.07 8.30
N GLU A 155 2.26 -14.01 8.95
CA GLU A 155 3.44 -13.34 8.40
C GLU A 155 3.87 -13.94 7.05
N LYS A 156 3.86 -15.28 6.93
CA LYS A 156 4.13 -15.96 5.66
C LYS A 156 3.13 -15.61 4.58
N ILE A 157 1.84 -15.57 4.92
CA ILE A 157 0.78 -15.18 3.98
C ILE A 157 1.05 -13.75 3.47
N VAL A 158 1.33 -12.80 4.37
CA VAL A 158 1.65 -11.42 3.99
C VAL A 158 2.86 -11.37 3.07
N LEU A 159 3.95 -12.08 3.38
CA LEU A 159 5.15 -12.12 2.53
C LEU A 159 4.87 -12.72 1.14
N ILE A 160 4.02 -13.74 1.04
CA ILE A 160 3.59 -14.30 -0.25
C ILE A 160 2.80 -13.25 -1.04
N PHE A 161 1.86 -12.54 -0.41
CA PHE A 161 1.13 -11.46 -1.09
C PHE A 161 2.06 -10.34 -1.56
N VAL A 162 3.05 -9.96 -0.75
CA VAL A 162 4.07 -8.99 -1.13
C VAL A 162 4.88 -9.47 -2.34
N PHE A 163 5.30 -10.74 -2.34
CA PHE A 163 6.03 -11.33 -3.46
C PHE A 163 5.19 -11.28 -4.75
N ILE A 164 3.91 -11.67 -4.68
CA ILE A 164 2.97 -11.60 -5.80
C ILE A 164 2.83 -10.16 -6.29
N MET A 165 2.69 -9.18 -5.38
CA MET A 165 2.62 -7.77 -5.77
C MET A 165 3.90 -7.30 -6.46
N GLY A 166 5.06 -7.82 -6.09
CA GLY A 166 6.31 -7.56 -6.80
C GLY A 166 6.31 -8.10 -8.23
N LEU A 167 5.78 -9.31 -8.44
CA LEU A 167 5.58 -9.88 -9.78
C LEU A 167 4.58 -9.06 -10.61
N VAL A 168 3.45 -8.67 -10.02
CA VAL A 168 2.44 -7.84 -10.69
C VAL A 168 3.03 -6.49 -11.09
N SER A 169 3.81 -5.86 -10.21
CA SER A 169 4.50 -4.60 -10.51
C SER A 169 5.36 -4.72 -11.77
N ILE A 170 6.24 -5.72 -11.83
CA ILE A 170 7.05 -5.98 -13.03
C ILE A 170 6.17 -6.29 -14.25
N GLY A 171 5.14 -7.13 -14.10
CA GLY A 171 4.24 -7.47 -15.20
C GLY A 171 3.53 -6.25 -15.81
N THR A 172 3.03 -5.35 -14.98
CA THR A 172 2.39 -4.09 -15.44
C THR A 172 3.36 -3.12 -16.13
N SER A 173 4.67 -3.25 -15.91
CA SER A 173 5.65 -2.37 -16.58
C SER A 173 5.84 -2.66 -18.08
N PHE A 174 5.39 -3.83 -18.55
CA PHE A 174 5.54 -4.29 -19.94
C PHE A 174 4.26 -4.16 -20.78
N ILE A 175 3.17 -3.68 -20.18
CA ILE A 175 1.84 -3.50 -20.81
C ILE A 175 1.62 -2.00 -20.98
#